data_AF-A0A023G7N1-F1
#
_entry.id   AF-A0A023G7N1-F1
#
_cell.length_a   1.000
_cell.length_b   1.000
_cell.length_c   1.000
_cell.angle_alpha   90.00
_cell.angle_beta   90.00
_cell.angle_gamma   90.00
#
_symmetry.space_group_name_H-M   'P 1'
#
loop_
_entity.id
_entity.type
_entity.pdbx_description
1 polymer ?
#
loop_
_entity_poly.entity_id
_entity_poly.type
_entity_poly.pdbx_seq_one_letter_code
_entity_poly.pdbx_strand_id
1 'polypeptide(L)'
;MNSLARSSDEYSRLFRSVPTSLTAAVLVPFCFNQRGEPAVLLTLRSQNLARHAGLISFPGGIADKDDVSPTETALRETEEELGIPPVNVDVWGPIHPLPSLGSEISVTPVVAFVRSTTASLVDELVVNKNEVEKVFMPSLESLCDPRGWEYTKWQYPGAPRHLAPVFVLDGDERIWGLTAKILHLCMASILPELYCRDCVQLAGAGNGRKL
;
A
#
# COMPACT_ATOMS: atom_id res chain seq x y z
N MET A 1 2.42 17.12 -6.18
CA MET A 1 2.07 16.35 -7.40
C MET A 1 3.26 16.01 -8.31
N ASN A 2 4.18 16.94 -8.63
CA ASN A 2 5.34 16.65 -9.52
C ASN A 2 6.36 15.60 -9.02
N SER A 3 6.34 15.25 -7.72
CA SER A 3 7.25 14.26 -7.12
C SER A 3 6.75 12.81 -7.24
N LEU A 4 5.43 12.58 -7.09
CA LEU A 4 4.79 11.26 -7.26
C LEU A 4 5.01 10.74 -8.68
N ALA A 5 4.66 11.57 -9.66
CA ALA A 5 4.78 11.23 -11.06
C ALA A 5 6.23 10.89 -11.44
N ARG A 6 7.23 11.65 -10.97
CA ARG A 6 8.65 11.39 -11.28
C ARG A 6 9.18 10.09 -10.68
N SER A 7 8.92 9.84 -9.39
CA SER A 7 9.37 8.60 -8.74
C SER A 7 8.63 7.39 -9.31
N SER A 8 7.33 7.54 -9.56
CA SER A 8 6.56 6.48 -10.19
C SER A 8 6.97 6.21 -11.63
N ASP A 9 7.28 7.23 -12.44
CA ASP A 9 7.77 7.08 -13.82
C ASP A 9 9.13 6.37 -13.86
N GLU A 10 10.03 6.67 -12.92
CA GLU A 10 11.32 6.01 -12.83
C GLU A 10 11.17 4.51 -12.52
N TYR A 11 10.25 4.15 -11.61
CA TYR A 11 9.86 2.77 -11.34
C TYR A 11 9.15 2.12 -12.53
N SER A 12 8.15 2.78 -13.14
CA SER A 12 7.45 2.26 -14.32
C SER A 12 8.41 2.05 -15.49
N ARG A 13 9.51 2.82 -15.60
CA ARG A 13 10.59 2.58 -16.58
C ARG A 13 11.42 1.35 -16.21
N LEU A 14 11.81 1.19 -14.94
CA LEU A 14 12.55 0.02 -14.44
C LEU A 14 11.81 -1.29 -14.67
N PHE A 15 10.47 -1.27 -14.69
CA PHE A 15 9.64 -2.47 -14.84
C PHE A 15 8.76 -2.49 -16.09
N ARG A 16 9.02 -1.60 -17.07
CA ARG A 16 8.24 -1.49 -18.32
C ARG A 16 8.21 -2.78 -19.13
N SER A 17 9.20 -3.65 -18.95
CA SER A 17 9.36 -4.91 -19.68
C SER A 17 8.76 -6.13 -18.96
N VAL A 18 8.12 -5.96 -17.80
CA VAL A 18 7.45 -7.08 -17.11
C VAL A 18 6.09 -7.30 -17.79
N PRO A 19 5.84 -8.46 -18.41
CA PRO A 19 4.54 -8.76 -18.99
C PRO A 19 3.49 -8.81 -17.88
N THR A 20 2.40 -8.07 -18.05
CA THR A 20 1.25 -8.13 -17.14
C THR A 20 0.01 -8.56 -17.92
N SER A 21 -0.61 -9.66 -17.52
CA SER A 21 -1.81 -10.24 -18.13
C SER A 21 -3.08 -9.94 -17.32
N LEU A 22 -2.92 -9.56 -16.06
CA LEU A 22 -4.01 -9.23 -15.14
C LEU A 22 -3.83 -7.83 -14.56
N THR A 23 -4.95 -7.16 -14.34
CA THR A 23 -5.01 -5.86 -13.66
C THR A 23 -5.70 -6.00 -12.33
N ALA A 24 -5.20 -5.27 -11.34
CA ALA A 24 -5.73 -5.22 -9.99
C ALA A 24 -5.72 -3.77 -9.51
N ALA A 25 -6.51 -3.47 -8.49
CA ALA A 25 -6.49 -2.17 -7.84
C ALA A 25 -6.55 -2.32 -6.33
N VAL A 26 -5.91 -1.39 -5.64
CA VAL A 26 -5.93 -1.31 -4.18
C VAL A 26 -6.32 0.09 -3.75
N LEU A 27 -7.12 0.21 -2.70
CA LEU A 27 -7.38 1.49 -2.08
C LEU A 27 -6.23 1.82 -1.13
N VAL A 28 -5.73 3.06 -1.14
CA VAL A 28 -4.83 3.60 -0.11
C VAL A 28 -5.68 4.49 0.80
N PRO A 29 -6.35 3.91 1.82
CA PRO A 29 -7.29 4.62 2.68
C PRO A 29 -6.57 5.41 3.77
N PHE A 30 -6.47 6.72 3.60
CA PHE A 30 -6.18 7.63 4.70
C PHE A 30 -7.42 7.76 5.59
N CYS A 31 -7.23 7.77 6.90
CA CYS A 31 -8.32 7.83 7.87
C CYS A 31 -7.84 8.44 9.20
N PHE A 32 -8.70 8.38 10.22
CA PHE A 32 -8.32 8.56 11.61
C PHE A 32 -8.39 7.24 12.36
N ASN A 33 -7.40 6.94 13.18
CA ASN A 33 -7.40 5.74 14.03
C ASN A 33 -8.30 5.94 15.27
N GLN A 34 -8.36 4.93 16.14
CA GLN A 34 -9.16 4.94 17.38
C GLN A 34 -8.78 6.07 18.37
N ARG A 35 -7.58 6.65 18.24
CA ARG A 35 -7.10 7.79 19.04
C ARG A 35 -7.40 9.14 18.38
N GLY A 36 -8.03 9.16 17.21
CA GLY A 36 -8.27 10.37 16.42
C GLY A 36 -7.03 10.89 15.70
N GLU A 37 -5.96 10.08 15.59
CA GLU A 37 -4.73 10.46 14.89
C GLU A 37 -4.86 10.15 13.39
N PRO A 38 -4.31 10.99 12.49
CA PRO A 38 -4.21 10.65 11.07
C PRO A 38 -3.48 9.31 10.89
N ALA A 39 -4.03 8.43 10.07
CA ALA A 39 -3.57 7.06 9.91
C ALA A 39 -3.80 6.55 8.47
N VAL A 40 -3.30 5.34 8.21
CA VAL A 40 -3.58 4.56 7.00
C VAL A 40 -4.18 3.21 7.41
N LEU A 41 -5.30 2.83 6.81
CA LEU A 41 -5.91 1.51 7.05
C LEU A 41 -5.20 0.43 6.19
N LEU A 42 -4.80 -0.66 6.84
CA LEU A 42 -4.20 -1.84 6.22
C LEU A 42 -4.88 -3.12 6.72
N THR A 43 -4.77 -4.21 5.97
CA THR A 43 -5.31 -5.52 6.30
C THR A 43 -4.20 -6.56 6.37
N LEU A 44 -4.30 -7.51 7.30
CA LEU A 44 -3.58 -8.78 7.25
C LEU A 44 -4.43 -9.75 6.44
N ARG A 45 -3.90 -10.22 5.31
CA ARG A 45 -4.60 -11.20 4.47
C ARG A 45 -4.69 -12.55 5.19
N SER A 46 -5.88 -13.12 5.17
CA SER A 46 -6.19 -14.45 5.72
C SER A 46 -5.25 -15.52 5.18
N GLN A 47 -4.85 -16.45 6.05
CA GLN A 47 -4.02 -17.61 5.69
C GLN A 47 -4.69 -18.55 4.68
N ASN A 48 -6.02 -18.47 4.54
CA ASN A 48 -6.80 -19.33 3.66
C ASN A 48 -6.78 -18.90 2.19
N LEU A 49 -6.17 -17.75 1.87
CA LEU A 49 -6.15 -17.22 0.52
C LEU A 49 -5.10 -17.92 -0.34
N ALA A 50 -5.45 -18.20 -1.60
CA ALA A 50 -4.55 -18.84 -2.55
C ALA A 50 -3.33 -17.96 -2.93
N ARG A 51 -3.42 -16.64 -2.76
CA ARG A 51 -2.39 -15.66 -3.11
C ARG A 51 -2.16 -14.69 -1.97
N HIS A 52 -0.87 -14.40 -1.70
CA HIS A 52 -0.44 -13.37 -0.74
C HIS A 52 -0.98 -13.56 0.69
N ALA A 53 -1.31 -14.80 1.08
CA ALA A 53 -1.72 -15.15 2.43
C ALA A 53 -0.70 -14.69 3.49
N GLY A 54 -1.20 -14.14 4.60
CA GLY A 54 -0.37 -13.68 5.72
C GLY A 54 0.44 -12.40 5.46
N LEU A 55 0.21 -11.72 4.33
CA LEU A 55 0.87 -10.44 4.03
C LEU A 55 0.00 -9.26 4.48
N ILE A 56 0.65 -8.20 4.95
CA ILE A 56 -0.01 -6.91 5.17
C ILE A 56 -0.19 -6.21 3.82
N SER A 57 -1.43 -5.86 3.49
CA SER A 57 -1.79 -5.20 2.25
C SER A 57 -2.76 -4.06 2.48
N PHE A 58 -2.89 -3.24 1.45
CA PHE A 58 -4.07 -2.41 1.26
C PHE A 58 -5.28 -3.28 0.91
N PRO A 59 -6.51 -2.86 1.23
CA PRO A 59 -7.70 -3.53 0.72
C PRO A 59 -7.77 -3.37 -0.81
N GLY A 60 -8.17 -4.43 -1.49
CA GLY A 60 -8.17 -4.48 -2.94
C GLY A 60 -7.91 -5.85 -3.52
N GLY A 61 -8.09 -5.95 -4.83
CA GLY A 61 -8.07 -7.23 -5.53
C GLY A 61 -7.97 -7.09 -7.03
N ILE A 62 -8.26 -8.20 -7.72
CA ILE A 62 -8.19 -8.29 -9.18
C ILE A 62 -9.41 -7.59 -9.76
N ALA A 63 -9.25 -6.92 -10.89
CA ALA A 63 -10.37 -6.32 -11.59
C ALA A 63 -11.32 -7.40 -12.10
N ASP A 64 -12.60 -7.22 -11.80
CA ASP A 64 -13.68 -8.02 -12.36
C ASP A 64 -14.05 -7.53 -13.75
N LYS A 65 -14.70 -8.39 -14.54
CA LYS A 65 -15.12 -8.08 -15.92
C LYS A 65 -16.06 -6.86 -16.00
N ASP A 66 -16.76 -6.57 -14.91
CA ASP A 66 -17.78 -5.53 -14.83
C ASP A 66 -17.21 -4.22 -14.25
N ASP A 67 -15.98 -4.24 -13.73
CA ASP A 67 -15.31 -3.04 -13.21
C ASP A 67 -14.91 -2.13 -14.39
N VAL A 68 -15.46 -0.92 -14.45
CA VAL A 68 -15.18 0.02 -15.55
C VAL A 68 -13.93 0.87 -15.31
N SER A 69 -13.37 0.83 -14.10
CA SER A 69 -12.15 1.56 -13.73
C SER A 69 -11.40 0.93 -12.56
N PRO A 70 -10.09 1.20 -12.39
CA PRO A 70 -9.37 0.77 -11.19
C PRO A 70 -9.94 1.33 -9.89
N THR A 71 -10.56 2.51 -9.94
CA THR A 71 -11.27 3.09 -8.79
C THR A 71 -12.45 2.24 -8.37
N GLU A 72 -13.24 1.75 -9.33
CA GLU A 72 -14.37 0.87 -9.04
C GLU A 72 -13.92 -0.46 -8.46
N THR A 73 -12.89 -1.10 -9.04
CA THR A 73 -12.28 -2.30 -8.48
C THR A 73 -11.85 -2.09 -7.03
N ALA A 74 -11.10 -1.01 -6.74
CA ALA A 74 -10.60 -0.74 -5.40
C ALA A 74 -11.74 -0.50 -4.39
N LEU A 75 -12.81 0.20 -4.80
CA LEU A 75 -13.97 0.47 -3.95
C LEU A 75 -14.79 -0.80 -3.69
N ARG A 76 -15.09 -1.59 -4.71
CA ARG A 76 -15.80 -2.86 -4.60
C ARG A 76 -15.09 -3.81 -3.65
N GLU A 77 -13.81 -4.05 -3.88
CA GLU A 77 -12.99 -4.94 -3.05
C GLU A 77 -12.88 -4.43 -1.61
N THR A 78 -12.79 -3.10 -1.41
CA THR A 78 -12.78 -2.52 -0.06
C THR A 78 -14.12 -2.73 0.66
N GLU A 79 -15.24 -2.63 -0.05
CA GLU A 79 -16.56 -2.93 0.50
C GLU A 79 -16.70 -4.43 0.84
N GLU A 80 -16.23 -5.32 -0.03
CA GLU A 80 -16.26 -6.78 0.18
C GLU A 80 -15.39 -7.24 1.35
N GLU A 81 -14.17 -6.69 1.48
CA GLU A 81 -13.22 -7.08 2.54
C GLU A 81 -13.58 -6.47 3.91
N LEU A 82 -14.08 -5.23 3.93
CA LEU A 82 -14.18 -4.42 5.16
C LEU A 82 -15.57 -3.84 5.44
N GLY A 83 -16.52 -3.97 4.52
CA GLY A 83 -17.87 -3.40 4.65
C GLY A 83 -17.90 -1.87 4.55
N ILE A 84 -16.85 -1.23 4.03
CA ILE A 84 -16.79 0.23 3.89
C ILE A 84 -17.52 0.61 2.59
N PRO A 85 -18.67 1.29 2.66
CA PRO A 85 -19.43 1.60 1.47
C PRO A 85 -18.75 2.73 0.67
N PRO A 86 -18.82 2.71 -0.67
CA PRO A 86 -18.19 3.73 -1.52
C PRO A 86 -18.58 5.18 -1.18
N VAL A 87 -19.80 5.40 -0.65
CA VAL A 87 -20.28 6.73 -0.22
C VAL A 87 -19.46 7.34 0.93
N ASN A 88 -18.77 6.51 1.72
CA ASN A 88 -17.90 6.94 2.80
C ASN A 88 -16.45 7.20 2.34
N VAL A 89 -16.15 6.99 1.06
CA VAL A 89 -14.80 7.10 0.50
C VAL A 89 -14.69 8.34 -0.39
N ASP A 90 -13.86 9.29 0.03
CA ASP A 90 -13.53 10.48 -0.73
C ASP A 90 -12.28 10.22 -1.57
N VAL A 91 -12.49 9.85 -2.84
CA VAL A 91 -11.42 9.45 -3.75
C VAL A 91 -10.65 10.66 -4.25
N TRP A 92 -9.34 10.69 -4.01
CA TRP A 92 -8.44 11.72 -4.52
C TRP A 92 -7.91 11.39 -5.92
N GLY A 93 -7.75 10.10 -6.21
CA GLY A 93 -7.46 9.59 -7.54
C GLY A 93 -6.43 8.46 -7.58
N PRO A 94 -6.27 7.80 -8.74
CA PRO A 94 -5.26 6.78 -8.94
C PRO A 94 -3.87 7.37 -9.09
N ILE A 95 -2.86 6.63 -8.62
CA ILE A 95 -1.45 6.83 -9.01
C ILE A 95 -1.05 5.79 -10.07
N HIS A 96 0.11 5.98 -10.72
CA HIS A 96 0.50 5.09 -11.81
C HIS A 96 0.57 3.62 -11.37
N PRO A 97 0.14 2.68 -12.24
CA PRO A 97 0.20 1.26 -11.93
C PRO A 97 1.63 0.80 -11.66
N LEU A 98 1.74 -0.12 -10.70
CA LEU A 98 2.98 -0.75 -10.28
C LEU A 98 2.87 -2.26 -10.46
N PRO A 99 3.90 -2.92 -11.02
CA PRO A 99 3.86 -4.36 -11.18
C PRO A 99 4.03 -5.06 -9.82
N SER A 100 3.18 -6.05 -9.58
CA SER A 100 3.37 -7.01 -8.50
C SER A 100 4.50 -7.96 -8.87
N LEU A 101 5.66 -7.78 -8.24
CA LEU A 101 6.85 -8.56 -8.57
C LEU A 101 6.63 -10.05 -8.26
N GLY A 102 7.00 -10.91 -9.23
CA GLY A 102 6.80 -12.36 -9.13
C GLY A 102 5.43 -12.83 -9.61
N SER A 103 4.58 -11.92 -10.11
CA SER A 103 3.33 -12.25 -10.82
C SER A 103 3.19 -11.42 -12.09
N GLU A 104 2.23 -11.79 -12.94
CA GLU A 104 1.86 -11.04 -14.15
C GLU A 104 0.76 -10.00 -13.86
N ILE A 105 0.73 -9.43 -12.64
CA ILE A 105 -0.32 -8.53 -12.18
C ILE A 105 0.20 -7.08 -12.16
N SER A 106 -0.52 -6.18 -12.81
CA SER A 106 -0.34 -4.73 -12.67
C SER A 106 -1.34 -4.18 -11.64
N VAL A 107 -0.85 -3.57 -10.57
CA VAL A 107 -1.68 -3.06 -9.47
C VAL A 107 -1.76 -1.54 -9.55
N THR A 108 -2.97 -1.00 -9.60
CA THR A 108 -3.23 0.45 -9.58
C THR A 108 -3.63 0.89 -8.17
N PRO A 109 -2.81 1.70 -7.48
CA PRO A 109 -3.18 2.24 -6.18
C PRO A 109 -4.11 3.45 -6.34
N VAL A 110 -5.21 3.47 -5.60
CA VAL A 110 -6.23 4.52 -5.62
C VAL A 110 -6.21 5.22 -4.27
N VAL A 111 -5.76 6.47 -4.24
CA VAL A 111 -5.64 7.23 -2.99
C VAL A 111 -6.98 7.84 -2.62
N ALA A 112 -7.37 7.68 -1.36
CA ALA A 112 -8.65 8.20 -0.87
C ALA A 112 -8.58 8.51 0.63
N PHE A 113 -9.56 9.28 1.10
CA PHE A 113 -9.85 9.46 2.51
C PHE A 113 -11.14 8.74 2.89
N VAL A 114 -11.10 7.90 3.93
CA VAL A 114 -12.26 7.18 4.44
C VAL A 114 -12.85 7.94 5.62
N ARG A 115 -14.12 8.31 5.49
CA ARG A 115 -14.88 9.01 6.54
C ARG A 115 -15.52 8.00 7.48
N SER A 116 -15.41 8.28 8.78
CA SER A 116 -16.16 7.63 9.85
C SER A 116 -17.50 8.33 10.03
N THR A 117 -18.59 7.57 10.13
CA THR A 117 -19.92 8.09 10.47
C THR A 117 -20.21 8.04 11.98
N THR A 118 -19.35 7.35 12.73
CA THR A 118 -19.37 7.17 14.18
C THR A 118 -18.11 7.78 14.80
N ALA A 119 -17.93 7.58 16.11
CA ALA A 119 -16.75 8.03 16.84
C ALA A 119 -15.43 7.34 16.38
N SER A 120 -15.51 6.16 15.78
CA SER A 120 -14.33 5.38 15.38
C SER A 120 -14.64 4.52 14.16
N LEU A 121 -13.83 4.66 13.10
CA LEU A 121 -13.97 3.87 11.87
C LEU A 121 -13.95 2.36 12.14
N VAL A 122 -13.20 1.91 13.16
CA VAL A 122 -13.11 0.49 13.52
C VAL A 122 -14.46 -0.09 13.90
N ASP A 123 -15.33 0.69 14.52
CA ASP A 123 -16.64 0.23 14.99
C ASP A 123 -17.65 0.05 13.84
N GLU A 124 -17.35 0.63 12.68
CA GLU A 124 -18.16 0.53 11.45
C GLU A 124 -17.74 -0.63 10.55
N LEU A 125 -16.56 -1.23 10.77
CA LEU A 125 -16.04 -2.27 9.89
C LEU A 125 -16.84 -3.56 10.01
N VAL A 126 -17.23 -4.11 8.85
CA VAL A 126 -17.79 -5.46 8.73
C VAL A 126 -16.77 -6.33 8.02
N VAL A 127 -15.79 -6.82 8.79
CA VAL A 127 -14.63 -7.54 8.25
C VAL A 127 -15.02 -8.93 7.74
N ASN A 128 -14.75 -9.20 6.46
CA ASN A 128 -14.86 -10.53 5.88
C ASN A 128 -13.69 -11.41 6.33
N LYS A 129 -13.93 -12.25 7.35
CA LYS A 129 -12.91 -13.11 7.96
C LYS A 129 -12.33 -14.19 7.05
N ASN A 130 -12.97 -14.47 5.90
CA ASN A 130 -12.38 -15.39 4.93
C ASN A 130 -11.16 -14.78 4.25
N GLU A 131 -11.10 -13.45 4.19
CA GLU A 131 -10.12 -12.69 3.41
C GLU A 131 -9.21 -11.84 4.30
N VAL A 132 -9.74 -11.32 5.40
CA VAL A 132 -9.00 -10.45 6.33
C VAL A 132 -8.93 -11.08 7.71
N GLU A 133 -7.72 -11.29 8.19
CA GLU A 133 -7.44 -11.81 9.53
C GLU A 133 -7.40 -10.70 10.58
N LYS A 134 -6.82 -9.55 10.23
CA LYS A 134 -6.61 -8.41 11.13
C LYS A 134 -6.63 -7.10 10.36
N VAL A 135 -7.05 -6.01 11.01
CA VAL A 135 -6.98 -4.65 10.47
C VAL A 135 -5.98 -3.85 11.30
N PHE A 136 -5.18 -3.02 10.62
CA PHE A 136 -4.24 -2.08 11.24
C PHE A 136 -4.57 -0.65 10.83
N MET A 137 -4.30 0.30 11.72
CA MET A 137 -4.39 1.73 11.44
C MET A 137 -3.20 2.47 12.06
N PRO A 138 -1.95 2.19 11.63
CA PRO A 138 -0.78 2.91 12.11
C PRO A 138 -0.93 4.42 11.82
N SER A 139 -0.51 5.24 12.77
CA SER A 139 -0.56 6.69 12.59
C SER A 139 0.46 7.12 11.53
N LEU A 140 0.18 8.23 10.85
CA LEU A 140 1.13 8.82 9.92
C LEU A 140 2.43 9.23 10.63
N GLU A 141 2.34 9.62 11.90
CA GLU A 141 3.50 9.92 12.74
C GLU A 141 4.41 8.70 12.92
N SER A 142 3.86 7.54 13.30
CA SER A 142 4.68 6.33 13.47
C SER A 142 5.27 5.85 12.14
N LEU A 143 4.50 5.98 11.05
CA LEU A 143 4.98 5.66 9.70
C LEU A 143 6.05 6.63 9.20
N CYS A 144 6.12 7.87 9.70
CA CYS A 144 7.17 8.84 9.38
C CYS A 144 8.44 8.66 10.23
N ASP A 145 8.37 7.94 11.36
CA ASP A 145 9.51 7.73 12.24
C ASP A 145 10.52 6.74 11.62
N PRO A 146 11.72 7.18 11.22
CA PRO A 146 12.70 6.31 10.60
C PRO A 146 13.23 5.22 11.53
N ARG A 147 13.00 5.31 12.85
CA ARG A 147 13.35 4.25 13.81
C ARG A 147 12.50 3.00 13.63
N GLY A 148 11.29 3.14 13.09
CA GLY A 148 10.40 2.03 12.76
C GLY A 148 10.66 1.43 11.38
N TRP A 149 11.73 1.83 10.68
CA TRP A 149 12.00 1.39 9.32
C TRP A 149 13.18 0.42 9.28
N GLU A 150 12.98 -0.69 8.58
CA GLU A 150 14.01 -1.60 8.10
C GLU A 150 14.16 -1.45 6.58
N TYR A 151 15.16 -2.10 6.00
CA TYR A 151 15.37 -2.12 4.55
C TYR A 151 15.69 -3.51 4.08
N THR A 152 15.10 -3.90 2.96
CA THR A 152 15.49 -5.12 2.25
C THR A 152 16.26 -4.79 0.98
N LYS A 153 17.27 -5.61 0.68
CA LYS A 153 17.99 -5.55 -0.60
C LYS A 153 17.21 -6.34 -1.62
N TRP A 154 16.58 -5.63 -2.54
CA TRP A 154 15.90 -6.26 -3.66
C TRP A 154 16.76 -6.17 -4.91
N GLN A 155 16.89 -7.28 -5.63
CA GLN A 155 17.61 -7.34 -6.91
C GLN A 155 16.70 -7.99 -7.94
N TYR A 156 16.37 -7.25 -9.00
CA TYR A 156 15.67 -7.79 -10.17
C TYR A 156 16.69 -8.39 -11.16
N PRO A 157 16.37 -9.50 -11.85
CA PRO A 157 17.20 -10.00 -12.94
C PRO A 157 17.32 -8.96 -14.07
N GLY A 158 18.46 -8.30 -14.17
CA GLY A 158 18.72 -7.27 -15.19
C GLY A 158 18.46 -5.82 -14.76
N ALA A 159 18.13 -5.57 -13.48
CA ALA A 159 18.12 -4.20 -12.94
C ALA A 159 19.12 -4.05 -11.78
N PRO A 160 19.53 -2.81 -11.44
CA PRO A 160 20.38 -2.55 -10.30
C PRO A 160 19.76 -3.07 -8.99
N ARG A 161 20.61 -3.26 -7.97
CA ARG A 161 20.14 -3.57 -6.62
C ARG A 161 19.57 -2.29 -6.00
N HIS A 162 18.36 -2.36 -5.48
CA HIS A 162 17.68 -1.23 -4.84
C HIS A 162 17.33 -1.59 -3.40
N LEU A 163 17.37 -0.60 -2.51
CA LEU A 163 16.82 -0.72 -1.17
C LEU A 163 15.31 -0.47 -1.23
N ALA A 164 14.52 -1.39 -0.69
CA ALA A 164 13.09 -1.21 -0.52
C ALA A 164 12.77 -1.03 0.96
N PRO A 165 11.87 -0.09 1.32
CA PRO A 165 11.49 0.14 2.70
C PRO A 165 10.71 -1.06 3.26
N VAL A 166 10.90 -1.30 4.54
CA VAL A 166 10.09 -2.20 5.36
C VAL A 166 9.65 -1.39 6.57
N PHE A 167 8.34 -1.27 6.79
CA PHE A 167 7.80 -0.58 7.96
C PHE A 167 7.47 -1.62 9.01
N VAL A 168 8.02 -1.45 10.21
CA VAL A 168 7.74 -2.31 11.36
C VAL A 168 6.67 -1.63 12.20
N LEU A 169 5.53 -2.32 12.38
CA LEU A 169 4.42 -1.85 13.19
C LEU A 169 4.61 -2.24 14.66
N ASP A 170 3.81 -1.61 15.52
CA ASP A 170 3.72 -1.97 16.94
C ASP A 170 3.18 -3.40 17.07
N GLY A 171 4.07 -4.36 17.38
CA GLY A 171 3.74 -5.80 17.43
C GLY A 171 4.61 -6.70 16.55
N ASP A 172 5.68 -6.17 15.95
CA ASP A 172 6.62 -6.85 15.04
C ASP A 172 6.05 -7.23 13.67
N GLU A 173 4.81 -6.84 13.35
CA GLU A 173 4.28 -7.01 12.01
C GLU A 173 4.98 -6.10 11.00
N ARG A 174 5.29 -6.64 9.82
CA ARG A 174 6.08 -5.95 8.79
C ARG A 174 5.25 -5.64 7.56
N ILE A 175 5.25 -4.39 7.13
CA ILE A 175 4.79 -3.95 5.82
C ILE A 175 6.00 -3.97 4.88
N TRP A 176 5.96 -4.79 3.84
CA TRP A 176 7.05 -4.94 2.88
C TRP A 176 6.52 -5.14 1.46
N GLY A 177 7.43 -5.34 0.49
CA GLY A 177 7.05 -5.65 -0.88
C GLY A 177 6.32 -4.49 -1.59
N LEU A 178 5.28 -4.81 -2.36
CA LEU A 178 4.52 -3.81 -3.12
C LEU A 178 3.77 -2.84 -2.21
N THR A 179 3.17 -3.33 -1.11
CA THR A 179 2.46 -2.49 -0.13
C THR A 179 3.37 -1.40 0.42
N ALA A 180 4.58 -1.74 0.87
CA ALA A 180 5.54 -0.77 1.41
C ALA A 180 5.98 0.26 0.35
N LYS A 181 6.10 -0.14 -0.92
CA LYS A 181 6.45 0.79 -2.00
C LYS A 181 5.33 1.78 -2.27
N ILE A 182 4.09 1.30 -2.38
CA ILE A 182 2.91 2.16 -2.55
C ILE A 182 2.82 3.14 -1.38
N LEU A 183 2.97 2.64 -0.14
CA LEU A 183 2.94 3.48 1.05
C LEU A 183 4.04 4.55 1.01
N HIS A 184 5.28 4.17 0.70
CA HIS A 184 6.40 5.10 0.57
C HIS A 184 6.13 6.21 -0.45
N LEU A 185 5.63 5.86 -1.65
CA LEU A 185 5.28 6.83 -2.69
C LEU A 185 4.20 7.81 -2.21
N CYS A 186 3.10 7.27 -1.64
CA CYS A 186 2.01 8.08 -1.11
C CYS A 186 2.47 9.02 0.02
N MET A 187 3.22 8.50 0.99
CA MET A 187 3.72 9.28 2.13
C MET A 187 4.70 10.38 1.70
N ALA A 188 5.67 10.07 0.85
CA ALA A 188 6.54 11.07 0.26
C ALA A 188 5.75 12.14 -0.50
N SER A 189 4.62 11.73 -1.09
CA SER A 189 3.67 12.54 -1.84
C SER A 189 2.92 13.59 -1.02
N ILE A 190 2.26 13.10 0.02
CA ILE A 190 1.28 13.81 0.83
C ILE A 190 1.95 14.55 1.99
N LEU A 191 3.05 14.01 2.52
CA LEU A 191 3.77 14.58 3.67
C LEU A 191 5.22 14.93 3.31
N PRO A 192 5.44 15.81 2.30
CA PRO A 192 6.78 16.06 1.74
C PRO A 192 7.80 16.62 2.75
N GLU A 193 7.33 17.29 3.80
CA GLU A 193 8.17 17.93 4.83
C GLU A 193 8.38 17.06 6.07
N LEU A 194 7.52 16.06 6.29
CA LEU A 194 7.54 15.21 7.48
C LEU A 194 8.07 13.81 7.19
N TYR A 195 8.00 13.37 5.94
CA TYR A 195 8.39 12.02 5.55
C TYR A 195 9.80 11.99 4.96
N CYS A 196 10.68 11.16 5.55
CA CYS A 196 12.04 10.97 5.06
C CYS A 196 12.04 10.29 3.68
N ARG A 197 12.66 10.94 2.68
CA ARG A 197 12.72 10.46 1.29
C ARG A 197 14.02 9.76 0.93
N ASP A 198 15.04 9.84 1.78
CA ASP A 198 16.42 9.38 1.49
C ASP A 198 16.56 7.85 1.41
N CYS A 199 15.44 7.14 1.30
CA CYS A 199 15.30 5.71 1.52
C CYS A 199 15.37 4.87 0.24
N VAL A 200 15.22 5.50 -0.93
CA VAL A 200 15.46 4.84 -2.24
C VAL A 200 16.83 5.27 -2.75
N GLN A 201 17.89 4.67 -2.21
CA GLN A 201 19.23 4.79 -2.76
C GLN A 201 19.50 3.59 -3.68
N LEU A 202 20.07 3.85 -4.86
CA LEU A 202 20.85 2.84 -5.59
C LEU A 202 21.90 2.32 -4.60
N ALA A 203 22.07 1.01 -4.49
CA ALA A 203 23.00 0.42 -3.53
C ALA A 203 24.47 0.82 -3.86
N GLY A 204 24.89 2.01 -3.42
CA GLY A 204 26.26 2.41 -3.21
C GLY A 204 26.66 2.05 -1.78
N ALA A 205 27.91 1.63 -1.60
CA ALA A 205 28.43 1.04 -0.36
C ALA A 205 28.11 1.86 0.91
N GLY A 206 27.12 1.44 1.70
CA GLY A 206 26.73 2.12 2.93
C GLY A 206 25.97 1.21 3.89
N ASN A 207 26.33 1.27 5.17
CA ASN A 207 25.93 0.39 6.28
C ASN A 207 24.45 0.53 6.71
N GLY A 208 23.50 0.04 5.90
CA GLY A 208 22.17 -0.33 6.42
C GLY A 208 22.28 -1.59 7.28
N ARG A 209 21.61 -1.64 8.43
CA ARG A 209 21.48 -2.87 9.24
C ARG A 209 20.96 -3.98 8.33
N LYS A 210 21.77 -5.01 8.18
CA LYS A 210 21.57 -6.11 7.23
C LYS A 210 20.59 -7.12 7.81
N LEU A 211 19.61 -7.51 7.01
CA LEU A 211 19.12 -8.89 6.95
C LEU A 211 19.74 -9.54 5.71
#